data_AF-A0A496SJW6-F1
#
_entry.id   AF-A0A496SJW6-F1
#
_cell.length_a   1.000
_cell.length_b   1.000
_cell.length_c   1.000
_cell.angle_alpha   90.00
_cell.angle_beta   90.00
_cell.angle_gamma   90.00
#
_symmetry.space_group_name_H-M   'P 1'
#
loop_
_entity.id
_entity.type
_entity.pdbx_description
1 polymer ?
#
loop_
_entity_poly.entity_id
_entity_poly.type
_entity_poly.pdbx_seq_one_letter_code
_entity_poly.pdbx_strand_id
1 'polypeptide(L)' 'MIKVAIVYHSETGNTRKMAELIREGCLKVQGVEAKVMSV' A
#
# COMPACT_ATOMS: atom_id res chain seq x y z
N MET A 1 7.63 -1.77 16.08
CA MET A 1 6.50 -1.54 15.14
C MET A 1 7.04 -0.82 13.93
N ILE A 2 6.90 -1.40 12.74
CA ILE A 2 7.42 -0.84 11.47
C ILE A 2 6.27 -0.15 10.74
N LYS A 3 6.53 1.03 10.19
CA LYS A 3 5.54 1.81 9.44
C LYS A 3 5.94 1.89 7.97
N VAL A 4 5.00 1.62 7.08
CA VAL A 4 5.19 1.61 5.63
C VAL A 4 4.23 2.60 4.98
N ALA A 5 4.76 3.52 4.17
CA ALA A 5 3.98 4.39 3.31
C ALA A 5 4.06 3.88 1.87
N ILE A 6 2.90 3.62 1.26
CA ILE A 6 2.76 3.19 -0.12
C ILE A 6 2.21 4.38 -0.89
N VAL A 7 3.06 5.04 -1.67
CA VAL A 7 2.69 6.23 -2.46
C VAL A 7 2.64 5.83 -3.93
N TYR A 8 1.54 6.15 -4.60
CA TYR A 8 1.34 5.80 -6.01
C TYR A 8 0.68 6.94 -6.80
N HIS A 9 0.86 6.91 -8.12
CA HIS A 9 0.04 7.66 -9.06
C HIS A 9 -0.68 6.67 -10.00
N SER A 10 -1.91 6.97 -10.40
CA SER A 10 -2.70 6.05 -11.24
C SER A 10 -3.79 6.78 -12.02
N GLU A 11 -3.69 6.77 -13.34
CA GLU A 11 -4.70 7.38 -14.22
C GLU A 11 -5.90 6.45 -14.44
N THR A 12 -5.65 5.18 -14.79
CA THR A 12 -6.71 4.22 -15.18
C THR A 12 -7.06 3.19 -14.10
N GLY A 13 -6.31 3.16 -13.00
CA GLY A 13 -6.66 2.43 -11.77
C GLY A 13 -5.88 1.12 -11.55
N ASN A 14 -5.10 0.66 -12.51
CA ASN A 14 -4.31 -0.57 -12.35
C ASN A 14 -3.27 -0.42 -11.22
N THR A 15 -2.56 0.70 -11.17
CA THR A 15 -1.56 0.96 -10.11
C THR A 15 -2.21 1.10 -8.74
N ARG A 16 -3.42 1.67 -8.66
CA ARG A 16 -4.22 1.69 -7.42
C ARG A 16 -4.51 0.28 -6.92
N LYS A 17 -4.97 -0.62 -7.79
CA LYS A 17 -5.22 -2.03 -7.44
C LYS A 17 -3.95 -2.71 -6.93
N MET A 18 -2.82 -2.46 -7.58
CA MET A 18 -1.54 -2.99 -7.11
C MET A 18 -1.13 -2.42 -5.74
N ALA A 19 -1.29 -1.11 -5.50
CA ALA A 19 -0.97 -0.49 -4.22
C ALA A 19 -1.79 -1.07 -3.05
N GLU A 20 -3.06 -1.37 -3.29
CA GLU A 20 -3.92 -2.05 -2.32
C GLU A 20 -3.43 -3.48 -2.01
N LEU A 21 -3.09 -4.27 -3.04
CA LEU A 21 -2.55 -5.62 -2.86
C LEU A 21 -1.22 -5.61 -2.09
N ILE A 22 -0.36 -4.61 -2.33
CA ILE A 22 0.87 -4.42 -1.56
C ILE A 22 0.54 -4.15 -0.08
N ARG A 23 -0.46 -3.28 0.20
CA ARG A 23 -0.91 -3.02 1.58
C ARG A 23 -1.38 -4.30 2.26
N GLU A 24 -2.19 -5.11 1.57
CA GLU A 24 -2.66 -6.40 2.07
C GLU A 24 -1.50 -7.35 2.39
N GLY A 25 -0.47 -7.38 1.55
CA GLY A 25 0.77 -8.11 1.82
C GLY A 25 1.48 -7.62 3.09
N CYS A 26 1.62 -6.31 3.27
CA CYS A 26 2.24 -5.72 4.45
C CYS A 26 1.49 -6.07 5.75
N LEU A 27 0.15 -6.03 5.72
CA LEU A 27 -0.68 -6.31 6.89
C LEU A 27 -0.63 -7.77 7.37
N LYS A 28 -0.08 -8.69 6.56
CA LYS A 28 0.17 -10.09 6.96
C LYS A 28 1.41 -10.24 7.86
N VAL A 29 2.26 -9.22 7.93
CA VAL A 29 3.49 -9.25 8.74
C VAL A 29 3.21 -8.65 10.11
N GLN A 30 3.45 -9.42 11.17
CA GLN A 30 3.21 -8.98 12.54
C GLN A 30 4.03 -7.72 12.88
N GLY A 31 3.37 -6.72 13.44
CA GLY A 31 4.01 -5.46 13.86
C GLY A 31 4.29 -4.48 12.71
N VAL A 32 3.73 -4.71 11.51
CA VAL A 32 3.75 -3.77 10.38
C VAL A 32 2.41 -3.03 10.29
N GLU A 33 2.50 -1.70 10.20
CA GLU A 33 1.40 -0.82 9.82
C GLU A 33 1.68 -0.25 8.43
N ALA A 34 0.69 -0.28 7.53
CA ALA A 34 0.84 0.21 6.16
C ALA A 34 -0.30 1.14 5.75
N LYS A 35 0.04 2.26 5.09
CA LYS A 35 -0.92 3.23 4.56
C LYS A 35 -0.68 3.51 3.08
N VAL A 36 -1.76 3.49 2.30
CA VAL A 36 -1.76 3.79 0.86
C VAL A 36 -2.19 5.24 0.66
N MET A 37 -1.48 5.97 -0.20
CA MET A 37 -1.74 7.38 -0.53
C MET A 37 -1.48 7.60 -2.03
N SER A 38 -2.38 8.36 -2.69
CA SER A 38 -2.20 8.75 -4.08
C SER A 38 -1.59 10.15 -4.18
N VAL A 39 -0.77 10.37 -5.20
CA VAL A 39 -0.31 11.70 -5.65
C VAL A 39 -1.00 12.06 -6.96
#